data_AF-A0A3P0MWD9-F1
#
_entry.id   AF-A0A3P0MWD9-F1
#
_cell.length_a   1.000
_cell.length_b   1.000
_cell.length_c   1.000
_cell.angle_alpha   90.00
_cell.angle_beta   90.00
_cell.angle_gamma   90.00
#
_symmetry.space_group_name_H-M   'P 1'
#
loop_
_entity.id
_entity.type
_entity.pdbx_description
1 polymer ?
#
loop_
_entity_poly.entity_id
_entity_poly.type
_entity_poly.pdbx_seq_one_letter_code
_entity_poly.pdbx_strand_id
1 'polypeptide(L)' 'MKGFRFGSALGSFYILPGNGGWEATFGNALLGAFSCPEVAADHISRGDCEQPSELDTATLEVPHEIAEWEIVHV' A
#
# COMPACT_ATOMS: atom_id res chain seq x y z
N MET A 1 -7.91 11.81 -10.05
CA MET A 1 -8.44 10.61 -9.35
C MET A 1 -7.88 10.60 -7.92
N LYS A 2 -8.43 9.86 -6.94
CA LYS A 2 -7.86 9.83 -5.57
C LYS A 2 -6.99 8.58 -5.39
N GLY A 3 -5.82 8.74 -4.78
CA GLY A 3 -4.94 7.66 -4.33
C GLY A 3 -4.70 7.78 -2.83
N PHE A 4 -3.99 6.81 -2.25
CA PHE A 4 -3.67 6.78 -0.82
C PHE A 4 -2.17 6.62 -0.62
N ARG A 5 -1.65 7.25 0.42
CA ARG A 5 -0.24 7.21 0.80
C ARG A 5 -0.10 6.98 2.29
N PHE A 6 0.82 6.10 2.67
CA PHE A 6 1.26 5.95 4.06
C PHE A 6 2.78 6.09 4.14
N GLY A 7 3.25 7.00 4.99
CA GLY A 7 4.68 7.18 5.26
C GLY A 7 5.13 6.34 6.44
N SER A 8 6.01 5.37 6.20
CA SER A 8 6.71 4.61 7.24
C SER A 8 8.13 5.16 7.47
N ALA A 9 8.82 4.63 8.48
CA ALA A 9 10.22 4.98 8.74
C ALA A 9 11.19 4.61 7.60
N LEU A 10 10.81 3.65 6.73
CA LEU A 10 11.65 3.15 5.64
C LEU A 10 11.31 3.76 4.28
N GLY A 11 10.14 4.39 4.14
CA GLY A 11 9.69 4.91 2.85
C GLY A 11 8.19 5.17 2.85
N SER A 12 7.62 5.35 1.67
CA SER A 12 6.17 5.55 1.52
C SER A 12 5.55 4.42 0.73
N PHE A 13 4.45 3.91 1.25
CA PHE A 13 3.52 3.05 0.56
C PHE A 13 2.54 3.90 -0.24
N TYR A 14 2.18 3.44 -1.42
CA TYR A 14 1.16 4.06 -2.24
C TYR A 14 0.14 3.01 -2.67
N ILE A 15 -1.13 3.40 -2.66
CA ILE A 15 -2.23 2.63 -3.23
C ILE A 15 -2.90 3.55 -4.25
N LEU A 16 -2.66 3.28 -5.53
CA LEU A 16 -3.08 4.14 -6.64
C LEU A 16 -4.04 3.40 -7.57
N PRO A 17 -4.98 4.11 -8.22
CA PRO A 17 -5.84 3.50 -9.22
C PRO A 17 -5.00 2.99 -10.41
N GLY A 18 -5.12 1.70 -10.69
CA GLY A 18 -4.42 0.99 -11.76
C GLY A 18 -5.38 0.48 -12.83
N ASN A 19 -4.90 -0.42 -13.70
CA ASN A 19 -5.70 -0.89 -14.82
C ASN A 19 -6.75 -1.94 -14.38
N GLY A 20 -7.93 -1.46 -13.99
CA GLY A 20 -9.05 -2.31 -13.56
C GLY A 20 -9.16 -2.55 -12.06
N GLY A 21 -8.42 -1.78 -11.24
CA GLY A 21 -8.43 -1.92 -9.79
C GLY A 21 -7.47 -0.93 -9.13
N TRP A 22 -6.74 -1.43 -8.13
CA TRP A 22 -5.82 -0.65 -7.31
C TRP A 22 -4.46 -1.33 -7.26
N GLU A 23 -3.40 -0.58 -7.45
CA GLU A 23 -2.02 -1.06 -7.39
C GLU A 23 -1.36 -0.54 -6.12
N ALA A 24 -0.77 -1.43 -5.34
CA ALA A 24 0.01 -1.07 -4.18
C ALA A 24 1.51 -1.10 -4.51
N THR A 25 2.23 -0.06 -4.12
CA THR A 25 3.67 0.04 -4.37
C THR A 25 4.42 0.54 -3.14
N PHE A 26 5.69 0.16 -3.04
CA PHE A 26 6.64 0.72 -2.09
C PHE A 26 7.94 1.05 -2.82
N GLY A 27 8.26 2.35 -2.93
CA GLY A 27 9.32 2.81 -3.82
C GLY A 27 9.03 2.42 -5.28
N ASN A 28 9.93 1.64 -5.89
CA ASN A 28 9.78 1.13 -7.26
C ASN A 28 9.23 -0.31 -7.31
N ALA A 29 8.94 -0.93 -6.17
CA ALA A 29 8.43 -2.29 -6.08
C ALA A 29 6.90 -2.30 -6.13
N LEU A 30 6.34 -3.18 -6.97
CA LEU A 30 4.93 -3.53 -6.94
C LEU A 30 4.71 -4.53 -5.81
N LEU A 31 3.77 -4.23 -4.91
CA LEU A 31 3.37 -5.11 -3.81
C LEU A 31 2.16 -5.97 -4.18
N GLY A 32 1.41 -5.55 -5.22
CA GLY A 32 0.30 -6.30 -5.76
C GLY A 32 -0.77 -5.41 -6.41
N ALA A 33 -1.75 -6.08 -7.02
CA ALA A 33 -2.96 -5.46 -7.56
C ALA A 33 -4.18 -6.02 -6.83
N PHE A 34 -5.10 -5.13 -6.47
CA PHE A 34 -6.23 -5.39 -5.58
C PHE A 34 -7.52 -4.85 -6.17
N SER A 35 -8.66 -5.39 -5.72
CA SER A 35 -9.99 -4.96 -6.16
C SER A 35 -10.40 -3.60 -5.61
N CYS A 36 -9.95 -3.26 -4.39
CA CYS A 36 -10.25 -1.99 -3.71
C CYS A 36 -9.10 -1.60 -2.76
N PRO A 37 -8.98 -0.32 -2.37
CA PRO A 37 -7.85 0.16 -1.58
C PRO A 37 -7.86 -0.36 -0.13
N GLU A 38 -9.04 -0.67 0.42
CA GLU A 38 -9.19 -1.27 1.75
C GLU A 38 -8.52 -2.65 1.82
N VAL A 39 -8.71 -3.49 0.79
CA VAL A 39 -8.08 -4.81 0.71
C VAL A 39 -6.57 -4.66 0.57
N ALA A 40 -6.10 -3.69 -0.22
CA ALA A 40 -4.67 -3.41 -0.33
C ALA A 40 -4.05 -3.03 1.03
N ALA A 41 -4.67 -2.12 1.78
CA ALA A 41 -4.17 -1.71 3.09
C ALA A 41 -4.14 -2.88 4.10
N ASP A 42 -5.18 -3.71 4.16
CA ASP A 42 -5.23 -4.88 5.04
C ASP A 42 -4.10 -5.87 4.72
N HIS A 43 -3.89 -6.20 3.43
CA HIS A 43 -2.82 -7.10 3.01
C HIS A 43 -1.42 -6.55 3.34
N ILE A 44 -1.16 -5.26 3.06
CA ILE A 44 0.14 -4.63 3.35
C ILE A 44 0.41 -4.63 4.86
N SER A 45 -0.61 -4.34 5.68
CA SER A 45 -0.50 -4.32 7.15
C SER A 45 -0.10 -5.66 7.76
N ARG A 46 -0.48 -6.76 7.10
CA ARG A 46 -0.19 -8.14 7.54
C ARG A 46 1.05 -8.74 6.89
N GLY A 47 1.62 -8.07 5.89
CA GLY A 47 2.66 -8.66 5.04
C GLY A 47 2.15 -9.74 4.09
N ASP A 48 0.85 -9.81 3.84
CA ASP A 48 0.22 -10.76 2.90
C ASP A 48 0.17 -10.19 1.48
N CYS A 49 1.30 -9.64 1.03
CA CYS A 49 1.48 -9.06 -0.30
C CYS A 49 2.86 -9.45 -0.86
N GLU A 50 3.13 -9.17 -2.14
CA GLU A 50 4.49 -9.32 -2.64
C GLU A 50 5.40 -8.39 -1.84
N GLN A 51 6.41 -8.96 -1.18
CA GLN A 51 7.37 -8.19 -0.40
C GLN A 51 8.68 -8.07 -1.17
N PRO A 52 9.29 -6.87 -1.21
CA PRO A 52 10.71 -6.74 -1.54
C PRO A 52 11.51 -7.65 -0.63
N SER A 53 12.52 -8.34 -1.15
CA SER A 53 13.27 -9.40 -0.45
C SER A 53 13.91 -9.00 0.90
N GLU A 54 13.90 -7.71 1.25
CA GLU A 54 14.46 -7.15 2.49
C GLU A 54 13.45 -6.30 3.29
N LEU A 55 12.16 -6.30 2.94
CA LEU A 55 11.14 -5.47 3.58
C LEU A 55 9.99 -6.31 4.15
N ASP A 56 10.00 -6.52 5.46
CA ASP A 56 8.84 -7.08 6.16
C ASP A 56 7.85 -5.97 6.55
N THR A 57 6.81 -5.79 5.75
CA THR A 57 5.81 -4.72 5.96
C THR A 57 5.01 -4.87 7.24
N ALA A 58 4.91 -6.09 7.80
CA ALA A 58 4.22 -6.33 9.07
C ALA A 58 4.95 -5.69 10.27
N THR A 59 6.25 -5.40 10.12
CA THR A 59 7.06 -4.73 11.15
C THR A 59 7.00 -3.20 11.07
N LEU A 60 6.34 -2.64 10.05
CA LEU A 60 6.37 -1.21 9.74
C LEU A 60 5.15 -0.45 10.22
N GLU A 61 4.35 -1.07 11.09
CA GLU A 61 3.17 -0.49 11.72
C GLU A 61 2.22 0.14 10.69
N VAL A 62 2.11 -0.49 9.51
CA VAL A 62 1.24 0.00 8.45
C VAL A 62 -0.22 -0.11 8.89
N PRO A 63 -1.00 0.98 8.86
CA PRO A 63 -2.39 0.95 9.23
C PRO A 63 -3.19 0.05 8.29
N HIS A 64 -3.98 -0.85 8.88
CA HIS A 64 -4.91 -1.70 8.14
C HIS A 64 -6.13 -0.91 7.63
N GLU A 65 -6.51 0.18 8.31
CA GLU A 65 -7.62 1.02 7.88
C GLU A 65 -7.16 2.07 6.87
N ILE A 66 -7.73 2.03 5.66
CA ILE A 66 -7.42 3.02 4.61
C ILE A 66 -7.74 4.46 5.03
N ALA A 67 -8.63 4.65 6.01
CA ALA A 67 -8.97 5.96 6.55
C ALA A 67 -7.80 6.65 7.28
N GLU A 68 -6.81 5.87 7.72
CA GLU A 68 -5.58 6.37 8.35
C GLU A 68 -4.52 6.79 7.33
N TRP A 69 -4.74 6.51 6.04
CA TRP A 69 -3.82 6.85 4.97
C TRP A 69 -4.08 8.27 4.44
N GLU A 70 -3.03 8.95 4.02
CA GLU A 70 -3.12 10.27 3.41
C GLU A 70 -3.76 10.17 2.01
N ILE A 71 -4.78 10.98 1.75
CA ILE A 71 -5.37 11.05 0.40
C ILE A 71 -4.47 11.90 -0.49
N VAL A 72 -3.97 11.29 -1.57
CA VAL A 72 -3.19 11.98 -2.61
C VAL A 72 -4.02 12.15 -3.88
N HIS A 73 -3.85 13.28 -4.56
CA HIS A 73 -4.48 13.52 -5.87
C HIS A 73 -3.55 13.02 -6.98
N VAL A 74 -4.11 12.19 -7.86
CA VAL A 74 -3.43 11.57 -9.01
C VAL A 74 -3.97 12.13 -10.30
#